data_AF-A0A2Z4JDF9-F1
#
_entry.id   AF-A0A2Z4JDF9-F1
#
_cell.length_a   1.000
_cell.length_b   1.000
_cell.length_c   1.000
_cell.angle_alpha   90.00
_cell.angle_beta   90.00
_cell.angle_gamma   90.00
#
_symmetry.space_group_name_H-M   'P 1'
#
loop_
_entity.id
_entity.type
_entity.pdbx_description
1 polymer ?
#
loop_
_entity_poly.entity_id
_entity_poly.type
_entity_poly.pdbx_seq_one_letter_code
_entity_poly.pdbx_strand_id
1 'polypeptide(L)' 'MPDGRRQAGGWSRYTMSFAEWLYRYLIGGDLAGPKSSAYYPGPVKLQHLPMSVDERPEPRYGPDPGI' A
#
# COMPACT_ATOMS: atom_id res chain seq x y z
N MET A 1 -36.55 0.31 13.37
CA MET A 1 -35.45 -0.21 12.52
C MET A 1 -34.54 0.96 12.18
N PRO A 2 -33.29 1.04 12.64
CA PRO A 2 -32.39 2.12 12.22
C PRO A 2 -31.81 1.83 10.83
N ASP A 3 -31.81 2.85 9.99
CA ASP A 3 -31.40 2.85 8.60
C ASP A 3 -29.91 2.49 8.45
N GLY A 4 -29.65 1.41 7.71
CA GLY A 4 -28.31 0.90 7.43
C GLY A 4 -27.58 1.78 6.42
N ARG A 5 -27.11 2.95 6.84
CA ARG A 5 -26.14 3.74 6.07
C ARG A 5 -24.82 2.99 6.02
N ARG A 6 -24.69 2.06 5.06
CA ARG A 6 -23.38 1.61 4.57
C ARG A 6 -22.67 2.87 4.09
N GLN A 7 -21.63 3.27 4.81
CA GLN A 7 -20.76 4.35 4.39
C GLN A 7 -20.18 3.90 3.03
N ALA A 8 -20.64 4.51 1.93
CA ALA A 8 -20.06 4.28 0.63
C ALA A 8 -18.58 4.65 0.76
N GLY A 9 -17.69 3.66 0.58
CA GLY A 9 -16.25 3.87 0.69
C GLY A 9 -15.84 5.03 -0.22
N GLY A 10 -15.53 6.17 0.40
CA GLY A 10 -15.13 7.37 -0.32
C GLY A 10 -13.77 7.13 -0.95
N TRP A 11 -13.73 7.13 -2.28
CA TRP A 11 -12.47 7.08 -3.02
C TRP A 11 -11.68 8.35 -2.71
N SER A 12 -10.52 8.20 -2.07
CA SER A 12 -9.64 9.31 -1.75
C SER A 12 -8.67 9.53 -2.90
N ARG A 13 -8.71 10.71 -3.54
CA ARG A 13 -7.70 11.12 -4.50
C ARG A 13 -6.60 11.87 -3.75
N TYR A 14 -5.39 11.34 -3.79
CA TYR A 14 -4.22 12.03 -3.25
C TYR A 14 -3.51 12.80 -4.37
N THR A 15 -3.26 14.09 -4.17
CA THR A 15 -2.40 14.90 -5.04
C THR A 15 -0.94 14.70 -4.60
N MET A 16 -0.45 13.47 -4.66
CA MET A 16 0.95 13.13 -4.37
C MET A 16 1.43 12.03 -5.32
N SER A 17 2.74 11.92 -5.49
CA SER A 17 3.36 10.86 -6.29
C SER A 17 3.09 9.48 -5.69
N PHE A 18 3.02 8.45 -6.53
CA PHE A 18 2.87 7.05 -6.07
C PHE A 18 3.93 6.65 -5.04
N ALA A 19 5.19 7.07 -5.24
CA ALA A 19 6.28 6.80 -4.31
C ALA A 19 6.04 7.39 -2.91
N GLU A 20 5.48 8.61 -2.85
CA GLU A 20 5.17 9.28 -1.58
C GLU A 20 4.00 8.63 -0.86
N TRP A 21 2.96 8.25 -1.62
CA TRP A 21 1.83 7.48 -1.10
C TRP A 21 2.31 6.15 -0.50
N LEU A 22 3.15 5.41 -1.24
CA LEU A 22 3.67 4.12 -0.80
C LEU A 22 4.54 4.25 0.45
N TYR A 23 5.45 5.22 0.50
CA TYR A 23 6.30 5.46 1.67
C TYR A 23 5.47 5.71 2.94
N ARG A 24 4.51 6.64 2.86
CA ARG A 24 3.64 7.00 3.98
C ARG A 24 2.76 5.82 4.41
N TYR A 25 2.29 5.00 3.47
CA TYR A 25 1.54 3.79 3.77
C TYR A 25 2.38 2.78 4.58
N LEU A 26 3.61 2.53 4.15
CA LEU A 26 4.52 1.55 4.77
C LEU A 26 4.94 1.93 6.20
N ILE A 27 5.03 3.22 6.51
CA ILE A 27 5.29 3.73 7.87
C ILE A 27 4.01 3.82 8.74
N GLY A 28 2.89 3.26 8.29
CA GLY A 28 1.64 3.20 9.05
C GLY A 28 0.65 4.33 8.78
N GLY A 29 0.78 5.05 7.66
CA GLY A 29 -0.17 6.06 7.21
C GLY A 29 -1.47 5.44 6.67
N ASP A 30 -2.59 6.02 7.08
CA ASP A 30 -3.94 5.55 6.72
C ASP A 30 -4.36 6.09 5.35
N LEU A 31 -3.71 5.59 4.30
CA LEU A 31 -3.81 6.16 2.94
C LEU A 31 -4.75 5.42 1.98
N ALA A 32 -5.48 4.40 2.45
CA ALA A 32 -6.56 3.76 1.68
C ALA A 32 -7.91 3.75 2.44
N GLY A 33 -8.06 4.62 3.44
CA GLY A 33 -9.24 4.75 4.29
C GLY A 33 -9.03 4.18 5.71
N PRO A 34 -10.00 4.38 6.62
CA PRO A 34 -9.84 4.09 8.05
C PRO A 34 -9.35 2.66 8.33
N LYS A 35 -8.26 2.54 9.10
CA LYS A 35 -7.59 1.27 9.46
C LYS A 35 -6.92 0.58 8.27
N SER A 36 -6.56 1.32 7.24
CA SER A 36 -5.81 0.80 6.10
C SER A 36 -4.31 0.73 6.37
N SER A 37 -3.81 1.40 7.42
CA SER A 37 -2.40 1.39 7.78
C SER A 37 -1.84 -0.03 7.91
N ALA A 38 -0.82 -0.34 7.11
CA ALA A 38 -0.03 -1.55 7.28
C ALA A 38 1.41 -1.14 7.62
N TYR A 39 1.79 -1.31 8.88
CA TYR A 39 3.14 -1.01 9.34
C TYR A 39 4.07 -2.16 8.96
N TYR A 40 5.06 -1.88 8.11
CA TYR A 40 6.07 -2.86 7.69
C TYR A 40 7.47 -2.39 8.15
N PRO A 41 8.00 -2.91 9.27
CA PRO A 41 9.26 -2.47 9.86
C PRO A 41 10.53 -2.96 9.15
N GLY A 42 10.44 -3.52 7.95
CA GLY A 42 11.58 -4.13 7.24
C GLY A 42 11.61 -3.79 5.75
N PRO A 43 12.69 -4.17 5.04
CA PRO A 43 12.81 -3.91 3.61
C PRO A 43 11.65 -4.57 2.85
N VAL A 44 10.83 -3.74 2.22
CA VAL A 44 9.66 -4.21 1.47
C VAL A 44 10.12 -4.85 0.17
N LYS A 45 9.69 -6.07 -0.07
CA LYS A 45 9.89 -6.75 -1.36
C LYS A 45 8.83 -6.25 -2.35
N LEU A 46 9.31 -5.59 -3.40
CA LEU A 46 8.53 -5.25 -4.58
C LEU A 46 8.86 -6.25 -5.68
N GLN A 47 7.84 -6.86 -6.25
CA GLN A 47 7.97 -7.79 -7.37
C GLN A 47 6.90 -7.45 -8.39
N HIS A 48 7.28 -7.40 -9.67
CA HIS A 48 6.29 -7.29 -10.73
C HIS A 48 5.43 -8.54 -10.76
N LEU A 49 4.14 -8.40 -11.05
CA LEU A 49 3.29 -9.55 -11.29
C LEU A 49 3.76 -10.22 -12.60
N PRO A 50 3.98 -11.55 -12.60
CA PRO A 50 4.40 -12.24 -13.79
C PRO A 50 3.34 -12.10 -14.89
N MET A 51 3.73 -11.63 -16.06
CA MET A 51 2.85 -11.52 -17.23
C MET A 51 2.80 -12.80 -18.06
N SER A 52 3.58 -13.83 -17.70
CA SER A 52 3.61 -15.14 -18.35
C SER A 52 4.01 -16.23 -17.36
N VAL A 53 3.63 -17.49 -17.64
CA VAL A 53 3.78 -18.61 -16.69
C VAL A 53 5.24 -18.95 -16.36
N ASP A 54 6.16 -18.66 -17.29
CA ASP A 54 7.60 -18.91 -17.12
C ASP A 54 8.34 -17.68 -16.59
N GLU A 55 7.66 -16.52 -16.49
CA GLU A 55 8.28 -15.29 -16.05
C GLU A 55 8.62 -15.39 -14.55
N ARG A 56 9.92 -15.26 -14.24
CA ARG A 56 10.43 -15.16 -12.87
C ARG A 56 10.85 -13.72 -12.59
N PRO A 57 9.93 -12.88 -12.08
CA PRO A 57 10.25 -11.50 -11.77
C PRO A 57 11.28 -11.43 -10.65
N GLU A 58 12.34 -10.64 -10.86
CA GLU A 58 13.38 -10.44 -9.84
C GLU A 58 12.83 -9.67 -8.62
N PRO A 59 13.07 -10.15 -7.38
CA PRO A 59 12.75 -9.39 -6.19
C PRO A 59 13.56 -8.09 -6.14
N ARG A 60 12.90 -6.96 -5.92
CA ARG A 60 13.57 -5.71 -5.54
C ARG A 60 13.23 -5.40 -4.10
N TYR A 61 14.23 -5.09 -3.29
CA TYR A 61 14.05 -4.73 -1.89
C TYR A 61 14.14 -3.22 -1.74
N GLY A 62 13.24 -2.66 -0.95
CA GLY A 62 13.38 -1.28 -0.47
C GLY A 62 14.62 -1.12 0.41
N PRO A 63 15.07 0.13 0.63
CA PRO A 63 16.16 0.41 1.56
C PRO A 63 15.81 -0.10 2.95
N ASP A 64 16.83 -0.52 3.70
CA ASP A 64 16.66 -0.86 5.10
C ASP A 64 16.14 0.38 5.85
N PRO A 65 15.05 0.27 6.63
CA PRO A 65 14.52 1.41 7.36
C PRO A 65 15.47 1.92 8.46
N GLY A 66 16.56 1.19 8.76
CA GLY A 66 17.70 1.70 9.51
C GLY A 66 17.39 2.02 10.97
N ILE A 67 16.50 1.24 11.62
CA ILE A 67 16.17 1.43 13.05
C ILE A 67 17.45 1.48 13.89
#